data_AF-A0A7G1IDE8-F1
#
_entry.id   AF-A0A7G1IDE8-F1
#
_cell.length_a   1.000
_cell.length_b   1.000
_cell.length_c   1.000
_cell.angle_alpha   90.00
_cell.angle_beta   90.00
_cell.angle_gamma   90.00
#
_symmetry.space_group_name_H-M   'P 1'
#
loop_
_entity.id
_entity.type
_entity.pdbx_description
1 polymer ?
#
loop_
_entity_poly.entity_id
_entity_poly.type
_entity_poly.pdbx_seq_one_letter_code
_entity_poly.pdbx_strand_id
1 'polypeptide(L)'
;MLAEAARLRAAGQPSWIAAQANQGEGLAVWFNTVLTSVGGQVLAEDGKRVTLTDTPAHRAATVAALRVLKSVATAPGADPSISRAEEGTARLAFEQGKAALEVNWPYVFASLLENAVKGGVPFLPLNRLPELAGSVDSVGTFVPSDEQFRIAYQASQKVLGFAPYPGSCRAGRPR
;
A
#
# COMPACT_ATOMS: atom_id res chain seq x y z
N MET A 1 -10.19 4.86 -0.73
CA MET A 1 -9.85 3.57 -0.09
C MET A 1 -10.99 3.06 0.79
N LEU A 2 -11.37 3.72 1.89
CA LEU A 2 -12.45 3.23 2.78
C LEU A 2 -13.79 2.96 2.07
N ALA A 3 -14.24 3.88 1.21
CA ALA A 3 -15.47 3.67 0.43
C ALA A 3 -15.38 2.46 -0.52
N GLU A 4 -14.22 2.25 -1.14
CA GLU A 4 -13.99 1.12 -2.04
C GLU A 4 -13.90 -0.20 -1.27
N ALA A 5 -13.20 -0.23 -0.14
CA ALA A 5 -13.17 -1.38 0.75
C ALA A 5 -14.59 -1.77 1.23
N ALA A 6 -15.42 -0.79 1.58
CA ALA A 6 -16.81 -1.02 1.95
C ALA A 6 -17.65 -1.60 0.78
N ARG A 7 -17.47 -1.06 -0.43
CA ARG A 7 -18.12 -1.57 -1.65
C ARG A 7 -17.73 -3.02 -1.95
N LEU A 8 -16.44 -3.33 -1.90
CA LEU A 8 -15.90 -4.68 -2.13
C LEU A 8 -16.42 -5.66 -1.10
N ARG A 9 -16.41 -5.27 0.19
CA ARG A 9 -17.01 -6.08 1.25
C ARG A 9 -18.47 -6.39 1.00
N ALA A 10 -19.27 -5.39 0.61
CA ALA A 10 -20.69 -5.58 0.33
C ALA A 10 -20.93 -6.56 -0.83
N ALA A 11 -19.98 -6.65 -1.76
CA ALA A 11 -19.99 -7.62 -2.87
C ALA A 11 -19.39 -8.99 -2.50
N GLY A 12 -19.00 -9.23 -1.24
CA GLY A 12 -18.33 -10.47 -0.82
C GLY A 12 -16.90 -10.63 -1.39
N GLN A 13 -16.29 -9.53 -1.85
CA GLN A 13 -14.95 -9.50 -2.42
C GLN A 13 -13.90 -9.14 -1.34
N PRO A 14 -12.60 -9.39 -1.60
CA PRO A 14 -11.52 -8.97 -0.70
C PRO A 14 -11.64 -7.49 -0.36
N SER A 15 -11.60 -7.15 0.93
CA SER A 15 -11.89 -5.79 1.41
C SER A 15 -10.78 -5.19 2.27
N TRP A 16 -9.70 -5.93 2.53
CA TRP A 16 -8.63 -5.40 3.37
C TRP A 16 -7.92 -4.25 2.67
N ILE A 17 -7.55 -3.26 3.49
CA ILE A 17 -6.59 -2.23 3.13
C ILE A 17 -5.29 -2.63 3.83
N ALA A 18 -4.34 -3.16 3.06
CA ALA A 18 -3.04 -3.56 3.58
C ALA A 18 -2.15 -2.33 3.81
N ALA A 19 -1.68 -2.16 5.05
CA ALA A 19 -0.80 -1.08 5.48
C ALA A 19 0.05 -1.56 6.67
N GLN A 20 1.17 -0.88 6.92
CA GLN A 20 2.07 -1.19 8.04
C GLN A 20 1.56 -0.49 9.30
N ALA A 21 1.06 -1.27 10.26
CA ALA A 21 0.43 -0.74 11.47
C ALA A 21 0.88 -1.43 12.76
N ASN A 22 1.95 -2.21 12.70
CA ASN A 22 2.66 -2.68 13.88
C ASN A 22 3.33 -1.52 14.64
N GLN A 23 3.72 -1.77 15.89
CA GLN A 23 4.56 -0.83 16.63
C GLN A 23 5.98 -0.85 16.05
N GLY A 24 6.24 0.07 15.12
CA GLY A 24 7.50 0.20 14.41
C GLY A 24 7.54 1.47 13.56
N GLU A 25 8.62 1.62 12.80
CA GLU A 25 8.85 2.81 11.97
C GLU A 25 7.82 2.95 10.85
N GLY A 26 7.36 1.85 10.25
CA GLY A 26 6.32 1.88 9.20
C GLY A 26 5.05 2.62 9.64
N LEU A 27 4.61 2.42 10.89
CA LEU A 27 3.46 3.15 11.44
C LEU A 27 3.76 4.65 11.64
N ALA A 28 4.98 5.02 12.04
CA ALA A 28 5.38 6.41 12.17
C ALA A 28 5.42 7.12 10.80
N VAL A 29 5.94 6.44 9.77
CA VAL A 29 5.94 6.92 8.38
C VAL A 29 4.51 7.09 7.87
N TRP A 30 3.64 6.12 8.10
CA TRP A 30 2.24 6.19 7.70
C TRP A 30 1.53 7.36 8.40
N PHE A 31 1.72 7.51 9.72
CA PHE A 31 1.20 8.65 10.47
C PHE A 31 1.70 9.98 9.91
N ASN A 32 3.00 10.13 9.68
CA ASN A 32 3.59 11.37 9.16
C ASN A 32 3.07 11.70 7.75
N THR A 33 2.89 10.69 6.90
CA THR A 33 2.29 10.85 5.56
C THR A 33 0.89 11.43 5.67
N VAL A 34 0.04 10.84 6.52
CA VAL A 34 -1.33 11.32 6.70
C VAL A 34 -1.35 12.70 7.35
N LEU A 35 -0.54 12.93 8.39
CA LEU A 35 -0.44 14.20 9.10
C LEU A 35 -0.08 15.36 8.16
N THR A 36 0.95 15.18 7.34
CA THR A 36 1.37 16.18 6.36
C THR A 36 0.33 16.40 5.27
N SER A 37 -0.40 15.36 4.87
CA SER A 37 -1.51 15.50 3.91
C SER A 37 -2.68 16.36 4.41
N VAL A 38 -2.87 16.45 5.74
CA VAL A 38 -3.90 17.27 6.38
C VAL A 38 -3.35 18.59 6.95
N GLY A 39 -2.13 18.98 6.53
CA GLY A 39 -1.51 20.26 6.88
C GLY A 39 -0.85 20.31 8.26
N GLY A 40 -0.65 19.16 8.91
CA GLY A 40 0.13 19.06 10.15
C GLY A 40 1.60 18.72 9.90
N GLN A 41 2.41 18.81 10.94
CA GLN A 41 3.81 18.38 10.96
C GLN A 41 4.19 17.91 12.37
N VAL A 42 5.21 17.07 12.49
CA VAL A 42 5.65 16.53 13.81
C VAL A 42 6.49 17.57 14.57
N LEU A 43 7.41 18.21 13.85
CA LEU A 43 8.32 19.23 14.36
C LEU A 43 8.12 20.55 13.60
N ALA A 44 8.55 21.66 14.20
CA ALA A 44 8.70 22.93 13.51
C ALA A 44 9.85 22.85 12.49
N GLU A 45 9.93 23.82 11.58
CA GLU A 45 10.94 23.86 10.51
C GLU A 45 12.38 23.86 11.03
N ASP A 46 12.61 24.40 12.23
CA ASP A 46 13.93 24.40 12.89
C ASP A 46 14.31 23.03 13.49
N GLY A 47 13.40 22.06 13.51
CA GLY A 47 13.57 20.73 14.07
C GLY A 47 13.66 20.70 15.61
N LYS A 48 13.44 21.81 16.31
CA LYS A 48 13.70 21.93 17.76
C LYS A 48 12.46 21.85 18.61
N ARG A 49 11.27 22.04 18.02
CA ARG A 49 10.01 22.12 18.75
C ARG A 49 8.97 21.17 18.19
N VAL A 50 8.33 20.41 19.07
CA VAL A 50 7.18 19.56 18.71
C VAL A 50 5.97 20.44 18.41
N THR A 51 5.30 20.16 17.29
CA THR A 51 4.17 20.95 16.79
C THR A 51 2.84 20.22 16.85
N LEU A 52 2.81 18.89 17.08
CA LEU A 52 1.61 18.05 17.03
C LEU A 52 0.36 18.62 17.72
N THR A 53 0.52 19.33 18.85
CA THR A 53 -0.59 19.92 19.62
C THR A 53 -0.26 21.30 20.19
N ASP A 54 0.72 22.00 19.64
CA ASP A 54 1.17 23.33 20.12
C ASP A 54 0.12 24.44 19.89
N THR A 55 -0.77 24.24 18.92
CA THR A 55 -1.82 25.16 18.50
C THR A 55 -3.13 24.39 18.28
N PRO A 56 -4.29 25.07 18.35
CA PRO A 56 -5.58 24.44 18.01
C PRO A 56 -5.60 23.83 16.60
N ALA A 57 -4.95 24.49 15.63
CA ALA A 57 -4.86 24.02 14.25
C ALA A 57 -4.03 22.74 14.12
N HIS A 58 -2.81 22.69 14.69
CA HIS A 58 -2.00 21.48 14.65
C HIS A 58 -2.66 20.33 15.44
N ARG A 59 -3.29 20.61 16.58
CA ARG A 59 -4.07 19.60 17.31
C ARG A 59 -5.19 19.02 16.45
N ALA A 60 -5.92 19.87 15.71
CA ALA A 60 -6.98 19.43 14.81
C ALA A 60 -6.42 18.53 13.68
N ALA A 61 -5.28 18.90 13.07
CA ALA A 61 -4.60 18.10 12.06
C ALA A 61 -4.14 16.74 12.61
N THR A 62 -3.50 16.72 13.77
CA THR A 62 -3.07 15.48 14.45
C THR A 62 -4.26 14.56 14.75
N VAL A 63 -5.36 15.10 15.29
CA VAL A 63 -6.58 14.32 15.54
C VAL A 63 -7.20 13.81 14.25
N ALA A 64 -7.21 14.60 13.18
CA ALA A 64 -7.70 14.17 11.88
C ALA A 64 -6.86 12.99 11.33
N ALA A 65 -5.53 13.07 11.41
CA ALA A 65 -4.64 12.00 10.98
C ALA A 65 -4.88 10.70 11.78
N LEU A 66 -4.95 10.79 13.11
CA LEU A 66 -5.25 9.64 13.98
C LEU A 66 -6.62 9.02 13.67
N ARG A 67 -7.63 9.84 13.34
CA ARG A 67 -8.95 9.34 12.92
C ARG A 67 -8.88 8.58 11.60
N VAL A 68 -8.08 9.01 10.64
CA VAL A 68 -7.87 8.28 9.37
C VAL A 68 -7.25 6.91 9.64
N LEU A 69 -6.15 6.85 10.41
CA LEU A 69 -5.50 5.59 10.79
C LEU A 69 -6.48 4.64 11.48
N LYS A 70 -7.21 5.15 12.49
CA LYS A 70 -8.24 4.39 13.19
C LYS A 70 -9.31 3.88 12.24
N SER A 71 -9.78 4.70 11.30
CA SER A 71 -10.85 4.33 10.38
C SER A 71 -10.43 3.18 9.46
N VAL A 72 -9.16 3.15 9.03
CA VAL A 72 -8.61 2.02 8.25
C VAL A 72 -8.54 0.75 9.10
N ALA A 73 -7.97 0.84 10.31
CA ALA A 73 -7.79 -0.32 11.18
C ALA A 73 -9.10 -0.89 11.75
N THR A 74 -10.18 -0.11 11.78
CA THR A 74 -11.48 -0.52 12.37
C THR A 74 -12.62 -0.57 11.36
N ALA A 75 -12.33 -0.42 10.06
CA ALA A 75 -13.33 -0.58 9.02
C ALA A 75 -13.98 -1.98 9.11
N PRO A 76 -15.30 -2.11 8.89
CA PRO A 76 -15.92 -3.43 8.77
C PRO A 76 -15.21 -4.28 7.73
N GLY A 77 -14.74 -5.47 8.11
CA GLY A 77 -13.96 -6.34 7.23
C GLY A 77 -12.51 -5.91 7.01
N ALA A 78 -11.94 -5.10 7.89
CA ALA A 78 -10.49 -4.90 7.97
C ALA A 78 -9.76 -6.20 8.34
N ASP A 79 -8.45 -6.23 8.09
CA ASP A 79 -7.58 -7.30 8.55
C ASP A 79 -7.65 -7.41 10.09
N PRO A 80 -8.09 -8.56 10.66
CA PRO A 80 -8.20 -8.73 12.11
C PRO A 80 -6.85 -8.67 12.83
N SER A 81 -5.74 -8.81 12.10
CA SER A 81 -4.37 -8.80 12.60
C SER A 81 -3.61 -7.51 12.29
N ILE A 82 -4.27 -6.47 11.77
CA ILE A 82 -3.61 -5.25 11.26
C ILE A 82 -2.63 -4.61 12.26
N SER A 83 -2.89 -4.66 13.56
CA SER A 83 -2.00 -4.12 14.61
C SER A 83 -0.66 -4.86 14.75
N ARG A 84 -0.46 -5.93 13.99
CA ARG A 84 0.77 -6.71 13.89
C ARG A 84 1.35 -6.69 12.46
N ALA A 85 0.68 -6.03 11.52
CA ALA A 85 1.08 -6.00 10.13
C ALA A 85 2.29 -5.08 9.89
N GLU A 86 3.28 -5.64 9.21
CA GLU A 86 4.47 -4.97 8.66
C GLU A 86 4.50 -5.06 7.12
N GLU A 87 5.50 -4.45 6.49
CA GLU A 87 5.69 -4.34 5.05
C GLU A 87 5.52 -5.68 4.33
N GLY A 88 6.20 -6.72 4.81
CA GLY A 88 6.16 -8.05 4.21
C GLY A 88 4.79 -8.72 4.32
N THR A 89 4.13 -8.60 5.48
CA THR A 89 2.80 -9.17 5.70
C THR A 89 1.71 -8.45 4.89
N ALA A 90 1.80 -7.12 4.76
CA ALA A 90 0.90 -6.32 3.93
C ALA A 90 1.01 -6.72 2.46
N ARG A 91 2.25 -6.83 1.95
CA ARG A 91 2.55 -7.32 0.61
C ARG A 91 1.94 -8.70 0.36
N LEU A 92 2.19 -9.65 1.27
CA LEU A 92 1.67 -11.02 1.13
C LEU A 92 0.14 -11.07 1.19
N ALA A 93 -0.51 -10.25 2.04
CA ALA A 93 -1.96 -10.18 2.10
C ALA A 93 -2.57 -9.70 0.78
N PHE A 94 -1.92 -8.75 0.10
CA PHE A 94 -2.32 -8.30 -1.22
C PHE A 94 -2.07 -9.37 -2.29
N GLU A 95 -0.85 -9.92 -2.38
CA GLU A 95 -0.49 -10.97 -3.35
C GLU A 95 -1.39 -12.21 -3.26
N GLN A 96 -1.82 -12.58 -2.04
CA GLN A 96 -2.73 -13.70 -1.79
C GLN A 96 -4.21 -13.39 -2.06
N GLY A 97 -4.54 -12.15 -2.43
CA GLY A 97 -5.91 -11.71 -2.72
C GLY A 97 -6.78 -11.55 -1.47
N LYS A 98 -6.20 -11.36 -0.28
CA LYS A 98 -6.96 -11.01 0.95
C LYS A 98 -7.22 -9.51 1.03
N ALA A 99 -6.23 -8.72 0.61
CA ALA A 99 -6.36 -7.27 0.43
C ALA A 99 -6.61 -6.93 -1.03
N ALA A 100 -7.51 -5.97 -1.25
CA ALA A 100 -7.76 -5.40 -2.56
C ALA A 100 -7.06 -4.05 -2.77
N LEU A 101 -6.55 -3.47 -1.68
CA LEU A 101 -5.86 -2.18 -1.67
C LEU A 101 -4.62 -2.34 -0.81
N GLU A 102 -3.51 -1.76 -1.25
CA GLU A 102 -2.25 -1.78 -0.53
C GLU A 102 -1.58 -0.40 -0.62
N VAL A 103 -0.99 0.04 0.49
CA VAL A 103 -0.01 1.13 0.52
C VAL A 103 1.29 0.56 1.04
N ASN A 104 2.31 0.50 0.18
CA ASN A 104 3.60 -0.08 0.52
C ASN A 104 4.70 0.53 -0.37
N TRP A 105 5.93 0.12 -0.12
CA TRP A 105 7.12 0.59 -0.81
C TRP A 105 7.25 0.02 -2.23
N PRO A 106 7.98 0.68 -3.15
CA PRO A 106 8.04 0.26 -4.57
C PRO A 106 8.52 -1.17 -4.82
N TYR A 107 9.30 -1.78 -3.90
CA TYR A 107 9.82 -3.14 -4.08
C TYR A 107 8.72 -4.20 -4.22
N VAL A 108 7.52 -3.94 -3.68
CA VAL A 108 6.41 -4.90 -3.76
C VAL A 108 6.00 -5.20 -5.20
N PHE A 109 6.25 -4.28 -6.14
CA PHE A 109 5.90 -4.51 -7.54
C PHE A 109 6.78 -5.60 -8.17
N ALA A 110 8.09 -5.57 -7.93
CA ALA A 110 8.98 -6.62 -8.40
C ALA A 110 8.64 -7.98 -7.76
N SER A 111 8.37 -7.97 -6.45
CA SER A 111 7.91 -9.15 -5.72
C SER A 111 6.62 -9.74 -6.29
N LEU A 112 5.62 -8.90 -6.59
CA LEU A 112 4.35 -9.34 -7.18
C LEU A 112 4.59 -10.05 -8.50
N LEU A 113 5.40 -9.48 -9.40
CA LEU A 113 5.68 -10.09 -10.71
C LEU A 113 6.41 -11.44 -10.55
N GLU A 114 7.40 -11.51 -9.68
CA GLU A 114 8.12 -12.75 -9.40
C GLU A 114 7.18 -13.83 -8.83
N ASN A 115 6.36 -13.50 -7.84
CA ASN A 115 5.43 -14.47 -7.26
C ASN A 115 4.32 -14.84 -8.27
N ALA A 116 3.90 -13.92 -9.13
CA ALA A 116 2.93 -14.19 -10.18
C ALA A 116 3.46 -15.18 -11.23
N VAL A 117 4.71 -15.03 -11.69
CA VAL A 117 5.31 -15.95 -12.66
C VAL A 117 5.58 -17.33 -12.03
N LYS A 118 5.78 -17.39 -10.71
CA LYS A 118 5.82 -18.64 -9.93
C LYS A 118 4.43 -19.23 -9.63
N GLY A 119 3.35 -18.53 -9.97
CA GLY A 119 1.96 -18.97 -9.75
C GLY A 119 1.39 -18.68 -8.36
N GLY A 120 2.07 -17.89 -7.54
CA GLY A 120 1.65 -17.51 -6.19
C GLY A 120 0.63 -16.37 -6.09
N VAL A 121 0.29 -15.73 -7.21
CA VAL A 121 -0.64 -14.58 -7.25
C VAL A 121 -1.90 -14.95 -8.06
N PRO A 122 -3.02 -15.28 -7.40
CA PRO A 122 -4.19 -15.86 -8.07
C PRO A 122 -4.86 -14.95 -9.12
N PHE A 123 -4.82 -13.64 -8.89
CA PHE A 123 -5.44 -12.65 -9.78
C PHE A 123 -4.53 -12.19 -10.93
N LEU A 124 -3.27 -12.65 -10.96
CA LEU A 124 -2.30 -12.32 -11.99
C LEU A 124 -1.55 -13.60 -12.42
N PRO A 125 -2.18 -14.47 -13.21
CA PRO A 125 -1.66 -15.81 -13.51
C PRO A 125 -0.58 -15.79 -14.61
N LEU A 126 0.55 -15.11 -14.36
CA LEU A 126 1.67 -14.99 -15.32
C LEU A 126 2.31 -16.34 -15.64
N ASN A 127 2.28 -17.29 -14.71
CA ASN A 127 2.75 -18.66 -14.91
C ASN A 127 2.02 -19.42 -16.03
N ARG A 128 0.92 -18.89 -16.56
CA ARG A 128 0.16 -19.48 -17.69
C ARG A 128 0.51 -18.87 -19.05
N LEU A 129 1.41 -17.88 -19.09
CA LEU A 129 1.84 -17.23 -20.32
C LEU A 129 3.08 -17.94 -20.88
N PRO A 130 3.00 -18.62 -22.04
CA PRO A 130 4.14 -19.30 -22.64
C PRO A 130 5.33 -18.37 -22.91
N GLU A 131 5.08 -17.09 -23.17
CA GLU A 131 6.09 -16.07 -23.44
C GLU A 131 7.00 -15.81 -22.24
N LEU A 132 6.53 -16.11 -21.02
CA LEU A 132 7.29 -15.99 -19.78
C LEU A 132 8.03 -17.28 -19.40
N ALA A 133 7.97 -18.34 -20.22
CA ALA A 133 8.74 -19.54 -19.96
C ALA A 133 10.25 -19.24 -19.90
N GLY A 134 10.93 -19.81 -18.91
CA GLY A 134 12.37 -19.62 -18.70
C GLY A 134 12.78 -18.26 -18.13
N SER A 135 11.83 -17.39 -17.76
CA SER A 135 12.14 -16.10 -17.12
C SER A 135 12.51 -16.21 -15.64
N VAL A 136 12.54 -17.42 -15.07
CA VAL A 136 12.92 -17.70 -13.69
C VAL A 136 14.20 -18.54 -13.74
N ASP A 137 15.24 -18.09 -13.02
CA ASP A 137 16.54 -18.78 -13.00
C ASP A 137 16.53 -20.03 -12.10
N SER A 138 17.68 -20.71 -12.01
CA SER A 138 17.82 -21.96 -11.26
C SER A 138 17.69 -21.81 -9.74
N VAL A 139 17.82 -20.59 -9.19
CA VAL A 139 17.61 -20.31 -7.76
C VAL A 139 16.23 -19.71 -7.49
N GLY A 140 15.41 -19.58 -8.54
CA GLY A 140 14.04 -19.11 -8.44
C GLY A 140 13.90 -17.58 -8.54
N THR A 141 14.88 -16.83 -9.02
CA THR A 141 14.74 -15.37 -9.19
C THR A 141 14.05 -15.07 -10.52
N PHE A 142 13.14 -14.08 -10.55
CA PHE A 142 12.60 -13.58 -11.82
C PHE A 142 13.62 -12.70 -12.54
N VAL A 143 14.22 -13.22 -13.61
CA VAL A 143 15.24 -12.57 -14.43
C VAL A 143 14.75 -12.51 -15.89
N PRO A 144 13.73 -11.69 -16.19
CA PRO A 144 13.14 -11.63 -17.53
C PRO A 144 14.05 -10.91 -18.52
N SER A 145 13.88 -11.21 -19.81
CA SER A 145 14.29 -10.28 -20.88
C SER A 145 13.42 -9.00 -20.86
N ASP A 146 13.85 -7.94 -21.54
CA ASP A 146 13.05 -6.70 -21.66
C ASP A 146 11.65 -6.95 -22.23
N GLU A 147 11.53 -7.89 -23.18
CA GLU A 147 10.25 -8.30 -23.74
C GLU A 147 9.38 -9.01 -22.72
N GLN A 148 9.94 -9.98 -21.98
CA GLN A 148 9.22 -10.70 -20.94
C GLN A 148 8.77 -9.75 -19.82
N PHE A 149 9.61 -8.81 -19.41
CA PHE A 149 9.26 -7.79 -18.44
C PHE A 149 8.09 -6.94 -18.93
N ARG A 150 8.13 -6.47 -20.19
CA ARG A 150 7.05 -5.69 -20.80
C ARG A 150 5.72 -6.47 -20.83
N ILE A 151 5.76 -7.76 -21.15
CA ILE A 151 4.56 -8.63 -21.14
C ILE A 151 3.99 -8.74 -19.72
N ALA A 152 4.83 -9.05 -18.73
CA ALA A 152 4.44 -9.14 -17.33
C ALA A 152 3.87 -7.81 -16.81
N TYR A 153 4.53 -6.69 -17.14
CA TYR A 153 4.09 -5.34 -16.79
C TYR A 153 2.72 -5.02 -17.38
N GLN A 154 2.52 -5.24 -18.67
CA GLN A 154 1.22 -5.02 -19.34
C GLN A 154 0.11 -5.89 -18.78
N ALA A 155 0.40 -7.15 -18.42
CA ALA A 155 -0.57 -8.02 -17.76
C ALA A 155 -0.96 -7.47 -16.38
N SER A 156 -0.01 -6.95 -15.60
CA SER A 156 -0.28 -6.34 -14.29
C SER A 156 -1.20 -5.11 -14.39
N GLN A 157 -1.05 -4.29 -15.43
CA GLN A 157 -1.88 -3.09 -15.65
C GLN A 157 -3.35 -3.41 -15.93
N LYS A 158 -3.69 -4.65 -16.33
CA LYS A 158 -5.08 -5.07 -16.56
C LYS A 158 -5.83 -5.36 -15.25
N VAL A 159 -5.09 -5.63 -14.17
CA VAL A 159 -5.66 -6.06 -12.88
C VAL A 159 -5.35 -5.08 -11.76
N LEU A 160 -4.37 -4.19 -11.94
CA LEU A 160 -3.98 -3.18 -10.96
C LEU A 160 -4.38 -1.77 -11.40
N GLY A 161 -4.96 -1.03 -10.46
CA GLY A 161 -5.00 0.43 -10.51
C GLY A 161 -3.81 1.00 -9.74
N PHE A 162 -2.87 1.66 -10.43
CA PHE A 162 -1.78 2.38 -9.79
C PHE A 162 -2.21 3.81 -9.48
N ALA A 163 -1.96 4.26 -8.26
CA ALA A 163 -2.07 5.66 -7.88
C ALA A 163 -0.70 6.12 -7.35
N PRO A 164 -0.32 7.39 -7.61
CA PRO A 164 0.82 7.97 -6.91
C PRO A 164 0.63 7.79 -5.40
N TYR A 165 1.71 7.47 -4.69
CA TYR A 165 1.71 7.54 -3.24
C TYR A 165 1.17 8.92 -2.81
N PRO A 166 0.33 9.04 -1.77
CA PRO A 166 -0.23 10.32 -1.37
C PRO A 166 0.89 11.33 -1.12
N GLY A 167 1.12 12.20 -2.09
CA GLY A 167 2.05 13.31 -1.95
C GLY A 167 1.48 14.29 -0.94
N SER A 168 2.35 14.94 -0.17
CA SER A 168 1.98 16.18 0.50
C SER A 168 1.43 17.14 -0.57
N CYS A 169 0.20 17.61 -0.39
CA CYS A 169 -0.34 18.66 -1.25
C CYS A 169 0.64 19.83 -1.20
N ARG A 170 1.40 20.06 -2.28
CA ARG A 170 2.02 21.38 -2.46
C ARG A 170 0.87 22.37 -2.57
N ALA A 171 0.83 23.33 -1.66
CA ALA A 171 -0.14 24.42 -1.70
C ALA A 171 -0.15 25.02 -3.12
N GLY A 172 -1.32 25.01 -3.79
CA GLY A 172 -1.53 25.78 -5.03
C GLY A 172 -1.64 25.02 -6.36
N ARG A 173 -1.76 23.69 -6.41
CA ARG A 173 -2.21 23.00 -7.64
C ARG A 173 -3.46 22.15 -7.40
N PRO A 174 -4.59 22.42 -8.10
CA PRO A 174 -5.73 21.50 -8.12
C PRO A 174 -5.35 20.21 -8.87
N ARG A 175 -6.06 19.13 -8.52
CA ARG A 175 -6.04 17.88 -9.31
C ARG A 175 -6.76 18.07 -10.63
#